data_AF-A0A7H8N111-F1
#
_entry.id   AF-A0A7H8N111-F1
#
_cell.length_a   1.000
_cell.length_b   1.000
_cell.length_c   1.000
_cell.angle_alpha   90.00
_cell.angle_beta   90.00
_cell.angle_gamma   90.00
#
_symmetry.space_group_name_H-M   'P 1'
#
loop_
_entity.id
_entity.type
_entity.pdbx_description
1 polymer ?
#
loop_
_entity_poly.entity_id
_entity_poly.type
_entity_poly.pdbx_seq_one_letter_code
_entity_poly.pdbx_strand_id
1 'polypeptide(L)'
;MGVSGEVPAAAAAYAAALREVVDGFLAVGGTQKKLADALHISPAALSRYLSGDRTAPYGFLRDLRAFLEERDLLWDEETGELLDALCGQAHAASGSPAVQLIQIREELTRLRGEQQEAKAIAETRLAVLEAQARELTGQLAQALDRARTAEGARALLEAQVREQDESLHHAQDYIREVEAELSEQREQARLLQLEVGVLRKQNQQLVEDQDRTVSGVSTQATSFEATLAARAARQATEAAAPTQQRRGQTASKDEILKPLASFPRLDTPTPTPTRPKPTGKPQNPHRPQPPAPEPMRAIRPGRDALAFLVLAAPVWPAGAAFAAGIRADPGPSVWKLIIAAVVALLATAIGCSGHLIVLEKYYSSRFVGVALQLIYTTPVVLIAGISVPLLSHTDDPVSHWLADVVGLL
;
A
#
# COMPACT_ATOMS: atom_id res chain seq x y z
N MET A 1 20.12 26.61 -68.10
CA MET A 1 21.20 27.59 -68.23
C MET A 1 21.25 28.40 -66.94
N GLY A 2 22.42 28.48 -66.28
CA GLY A 2 22.68 29.47 -65.22
C GLY A 2 22.76 28.97 -63.77
N VAL A 3 23.58 27.97 -63.44
CA VAL A 3 24.00 27.68 -62.02
C VAL A 3 25.52 27.50 -61.91
N SER A 4 26.28 28.10 -62.83
CA SER A 4 27.74 28.00 -62.85
C SER A 4 28.43 29.15 -62.10
N GLY A 5 27.66 30.04 -61.45
CA GLY A 5 28.16 31.26 -60.81
C GLY A 5 28.27 31.23 -59.29
N GLU A 6 27.60 30.31 -58.58
CA GLU A 6 27.57 30.30 -57.10
C GLU A 6 28.70 29.47 -56.47
N VAL A 7 29.11 28.38 -57.14
CA VAL A 7 30.22 27.51 -56.69
C VAL A 7 31.55 28.26 -56.49
N PRO A 8 32.00 29.16 -57.40
CA PRO A 8 33.25 29.90 -57.17
C PRO A 8 33.14 30.92 -56.03
N ALA A 9 31.94 31.39 -55.68
CA ALA A 9 31.77 32.39 -54.62
C ALA A 9 31.98 31.79 -53.22
N ALA A 10 31.38 30.62 -52.93
CA ALA A 10 31.51 29.97 -51.62
C ALA A 10 32.92 29.43 -51.37
N ALA A 11 33.55 28.80 -52.38
CA ALA A 11 34.93 28.31 -52.27
C ALA A 11 35.95 29.46 -52.15
N ALA A 12 35.74 30.57 -52.85
CA ALA A 12 36.59 31.75 -52.71
C ALA A 12 36.40 32.46 -51.36
N ALA A 13 35.17 32.53 -50.84
CA ALA A 13 34.89 33.08 -49.52
C ALA A 13 35.53 32.24 -48.41
N TYR A 14 35.42 30.92 -48.49
CA TYR A 14 36.12 29.98 -47.60
C TYR A 14 37.64 30.19 -47.64
N ALA A 15 38.22 30.26 -48.84
CA ALA A 15 39.66 30.43 -49.01
C ALA A 15 40.18 31.79 -48.52
N ALA A 16 39.37 32.84 -48.60
CA ALA A 16 39.69 34.16 -48.07
C ALA A 16 39.68 34.17 -46.53
N ALA A 17 38.65 33.60 -45.90
CA ALA A 17 38.57 33.47 -44.45
C ALA A 17 39.69 32.58 -43.90
N LEU A 18 40.02 31.48 -44.61
CA LEU A 18 41.12 30.59 -44.22
C LEU A 18 42.48 31.30 -44.32
N ARG A 19 42.66 32.18 -45.31
CA ARG A 19 43.87 33.01 -45.45
C ARG A 19 44.03 33.96 -44.27
N GLU A 20 42.98 34.65 -43.87
CA GLU A 20 43.02 35.60 -42.75
C GLU A 20 43.53 34.94 -41.47
N VAL A 21 43.03 33.75 -41.19
CA VAL A 21 43.49 32.91 -40.08
C VAL A 21 44.96 32.51 -40.20
N VAL A 22 45.37 32.04 -41.38
CA VAL A 22 46.74 31.55 -41.61
C VAL A 22 47.73 32.71 -41.63
N ASP A 23 47.33 33.89 -42.08
CA ASP A 23 48.13 35.11 -42.10
C ASP A 23 48.51 35.57 -40.68
N GLY A 24 47.62 35.36 -39.70
CA GLY A 24 47.93 35.54 -38.29
C GLY A 24 49.10 34.66 -37.81
N PHE A 25 49.16 33.40 -38.26
CA PHE A 25 50.28 32.51 -37.97
C PHE A 25 51.57 32.90 -38.73
N LEU A 26 51.45 33.34 -39.98
CA LEU A 26 52.61 33.80 -40.77
C LEU A 26 53.22 35.08 -40.21
N ALA A 27 52.42 35.97 -39.65
CA ALA A 27 52.87 37.22 -39.02
C ALA A 27 53.80 36.98 -37.80
N VAL A 28 53.65 35.86 -37.10
CA VAL A 28 54.48 35.46 -35.95
C VAL A 28 55.74 34.68 -36.38
N GLY A 29 56.08 34.70 -37.68
CA GLY A 29 57.26 34.02 -38.24
C GLY A 29 57.02 32.56 -38.61
N GLY A 30 55.75 32.15 -38.68
CA GLY A 30 55.34 30.87 -39.26
C GLY A 30 55.69 30.76 -40.74
N THR A 31 55.74 29.53 -41.25
CA THR A 31 55.84 29.30 -42.72
C THR A 31 54.74 28.33 -43.14
N GLN A 32 54.20 28.52 -44.34
CA GLN A 32 53.20 27.60 -44.90
C GLN A 32 53.72 26.16 -44.97
N LYS A 33 55.03 25.96 -45.15
CA LYS A 33 55.66 24.63 -45.12
C LYS A 33 55.55 23.98 -43.74
N LYS A 34 55.88 24.71 -42.67
CA LYS A 34 55.73 24.21 -41.29
C LYS A 34 54.28 23.88 -40.94
N LEU A 35 53.33 24.66 -41.48
CA LEU A 35 51.90 24.42 -41.30
C LEU A 35 51.46 23.14 -42.04
N ALA A 36 51.84 23.00 -43.31
CA ALA A 36 51.54 21.81 -44.11
C ALA A 36 52.12 20.53 -43.50
N ASP A 37 53.37 20.59 -43.02
CA ASP A 37 54.06 19.46 -42.38
C ASP A 37 53.34 19.01 -41.09
N ALA A 38 52.87 19.97 -40.28
CA ALA A 38 52.15 19.69 -39.03
C ALA A 38 50.74 19.12 -39.25
N LEU A 39 50.07 19.56 -40.30
CA LEU A 39 48.75 19.06 -40.70
C LEU A 39 48.82 17.80 -41.57
N HIS A 40 50.03 17.25 -41.77
CA HIS A 40 50.30 16.06 -42.59
C HIS A 40 49.73 16.15 -44.02
N ILE A 41 49.74 17.35 -44.61
CA ILE A 41 49.30 17.61 -45.99
C ILE A 41 50.46 18.11 -46.86
N SER A 42 50.35 17.94 -48.18
CA SER A 42 51.35 18.50 -49.07
C SER A 42 51.27 20.04 -49.10
N PRO A 43 52.39 20.77 -49.18
CA PRO A 43 52.38 22.23 -49.32
C PRO A 43 51.58 22.72 -50.53
N ALA A 44 51.58 21.93 -51.61
CA ALA A 44 50.76 22.19 -52.79
C ALA A 44 49.25 22.04 -52.52
N ALA A 45 48.83 21.12 -51.66
CA ALA A 45 47.44 21.00 -51.25
C ALA A 45 47.00 22.19 -50.39
N LEU A 46 47.84 22.59 -49.42
CA LEU A 46 47.59 23.78 -48.61
C LEU A 46 47.46 25.04 -49.48
N SER A 47 48.37 25.23 -50.45
CA SER A 47 48.30 26.36 -51.38
C SER A 47 47.01 26.36 -52.21
N ARG A 48 46.49 25.19 -52.57
CA ARG A 48 45.22 25.06 -53.31
C ARG A 48 43.98 25.30 -52.44
N TYR A 49 44.07 25.06 -51.14
CA TYR A 49 43.03 25.43 -50.17
C TYR A 49 43.00 26.94 -49.96
N LEU A 50 44.17 27.57 -49.83
CA LEU A 50 44.30 29.01 -49.70
C LEU A 50 43.93 29.75 -50.99
N SER A 51 44.15 29.19 -52.18
CA SER A 51 43.74 29.82 -53.44
C SER A 51 42.24 29.67 -53.74
N GLY A 52 41.55 28.74 -53.07
CA GLY A 52 40.15 28.40 -53.37
C GLY A 52 39.99 27.45 -54.57
N ASP A 53 41.08 26.95 -55.13
CA ASP A 53 41.06 25.95 -56.22
C ASP A 53 40.57 24.58 -55.74
N ARG A 54 40.61 24.33 -54.43
CA ARG A 54 40.13 23.11 -53.80
C ARG A 54 39.60 23.44 -52.41
N THR A 55 38.50 22.81 -52.00
CA THR A 55 38.03 22.88 -50.60
C THR A 55 38.80 21.86 -49.75
N ALA A 56 39.19 22.26 -48.54
CA ALA A 56 39.90 21.36 -47.62
C ALA A 56 38.97 20.27 -47.07
N PRO A 57 39.45 19.06 -46.75
CA PRO A 57 38.66 18.04 -46.06
C PRO A 57 38.12 18.55 -44.72
N TYR A 58 36.96 18.06 -44.26
CA TYR A 58 36.34 18.52 -43.01
C TYR A 58 37.27 18.43 -41.78
N GLY A 59 38.07 17.36 -41.66
CA GLY A 59 39.05 17.22 -40.59
C GLY A 59 40.16 18.28 -40.57
N PHE A 60 40.41 18.96 -41.69
CA PHE A 60 41.49 19.95 -41.80
C PHE A 60 41.30 21.15 -40.86
N LEU A 61 40.07 21.67 -40.71
CA LEU A 61 39.82 22.83 -39.85
C LEU A 61 39.99 22.49 -38.37
N ARG A 62 39.57 21.29 -37.96
CA ARG A 62 39.80 20.79 -36.60
C ARG A 62 41.29 20.60 -36.30
N ASP A 63 42.02 19.98 -37.22
CA ASP A 63 43.44 19.71 -37.04
C ASP A 63 44.26 21.03 -37.08
N LEU A 64 43.82 22.00 -37.90
CA LEU A 64 44.36 23.37 -37.93
C LEU A 64 44.09 24.11 -36.62
N ARG A 65 42.88 23.99 -36.05
CA ARG A 65 42.53 24.57 -34.75
C ARG A 65 43.45 24.04 -33.65
N ALA A 66 43.55 22.72 -33.52
CA ALA A 66 44.39 22.08 -32.51
C ALA A 66 45.85 22.54 -32.62
N PHE A 67 46.38 22.64 -33.83
CA PHE A 67 47.74 23.10 -34.07
C PHE A 67 47.98 24.58 -33.70
N LEU A 68 46.98 25.45 -33.91
CA LEU A 68 47.08 26.86 -33.54
C LEU A 68 46.87 27.08 -32.03
N GLU A 69 45.98 26.32 -31.40
CA GLU A 69 45.78 26.30 -29.95
C GLU A 69 47.05 25.87 -29.20
N GLU A 70 47.78 24.87 -29.71
CA GLU A 70 49.08 24.44 -29.15
C GLU A 70 50.17 25.54 -29.19
N ARG A 71 49.95 26.62 -29.94
CA ARG A 71 50.90 27.74 -30.11
C ARG A 71 50.38 29.06 -29.57
N ASP A 72 49.35 29.01 -28.71
CA ASP A 72 48.68 30.17 -28.11
C ASP A 72 48.11 31.15 -29.16
N LEU A 73 47.85 30.68 -30.38
CA LEU A 73 47.21 31.44 -31.45
C LEU A 73 45.73 31.07 -31.49
N LEU A 74 44.98 31.58 -30.51
CA LEU A 74 43.54 31.36 -30.43
C LEU A 74 42.85 32.13 -31.56
N TRP A 75 42.10 31.42 -32.39
CA TRP A 75 41.07 32.04 -33.22
C TRP A 75 39.74 32.06 -32.44
N ASP A 76 38.85 32.99 -32.79
CA ASP A 76 37.57 33.14 -32.12
C ASP A 76 36.61 31.99 -32.48
N GLU A 77 35.70 31.64 -31.56
CA GLU A 77 34.70 30.59 -31.77
C GLU A 77 33.76 30.95 -32.94
N GLU A 78 33.42 32.23 -33.07
CA GLU A 78 32.65 32.78 -34.21
C GLU A 78 33.38 32.58 -35.56
N THR A 79 34.71 32.68 -35.57
CA THR A 79 35.52 32.48 -36.78
C THR A 79 35.56 30.99 -37.17
N GLY A 80 35.59 30.11 -36.17
CA GLY A 80 35.49 28.66 -36.36
C GLY A 80 34.14 28.26 -36.96
N GLU A 81 33.03 28.72 -36.37
CA GLU A 81 31.69 28.45 -36.88
C GLU A 81 31.49 28.99 -38.31
N LEU A 82 32.01 30.18 -38.61
CA LEU A 82 31.97 30.76 -39.94
C LEU A 82 32.75 29.92 -40.97
N LEU A 83 33.97 29.48 -40.62
CA LEU A 83 34.80 28.64 -41.49
C LEU A 83 34.17 27.27 -41.74
N ASP A 84 33.56 26.66 -40.72
CA ASP A 84 32.86 25.39 -40.86
C ASP A 84 31.61 25.52 -41.74
N ALA A 85 30.83 26.59 -41.55
CA ALA A 85 29.67 26.88 -42.40
C ALA A 85 30.07 27.12 -43.86
N LEU A 86 31.12 27.90 -44.12
CA LEU A 86 31.63 28.17 -45.47
C LEU A 86 32.25 26.94 -46.11
N CYS A 87 32.94 26.10 -45.33
CA CYS A 87 33.48 24.81 -45.78
C CYS A 87 32.33 23.87 -46.20
N GLY A 88 31.28 23.77 -45.38
CA GLY A 88 30.07 22.99 -45.69
C GLY A 88 29.36 23.48 -46.95
N GLN A 89 29.22 24.80 -47.13
CA GLN A 89 28.66 25.39 -48.35
C GLN A 89 29.52 25.11 -49.59
N ALA A 90 30.84 25.22 -49.47
CA ALA A 90 31.78 24.93 -50.56
C ALA A 90 31.81 23.44 -50.94
N HIS A 91 31.63 22.53 -49.98
CA HIS A 91 31.50 21.10 -50.23
C HIS A 91 30.15 20.71 -50.84
N ALA A 92 29.05 21.31 -50.38
CA ALA A 92 27.72 21.10 -50.95
C ALA A 92 27.63 21.61 -52.40
N ALA A 93 28.31 22.72 -52.70
CA ALA A 93 28.43 23.27 -54.05
C ALA A 93 29.40 22.47 -54.95
N SER A 94 30.29 21.66 -54.36
CA SER A 94 31.21 20.80 -55.10
C SER A 94 30.46 19.56 -55.61
N GLY A 95 30.17 19.52 -56.91
CA GLY A 95 29.56 18.35 -57.57
C GLY A 95 30.45 17.10 -57.63
N SER A 96 31.46 16.96 -56.76
CA SER A 96 32.39 15.84 -56.75
C SER A 96 31.84 14.67 -55.91
N PRO A 97 31.59 13.49 -56.50
CA PRO A 97 31.08 12.32 -55.77
C PRO A 97 31.99 11.86 -54.62
N ALA A 98 33.30 12.09 -54.73
CA ALA A 98 34.27 11.72 -53.70
C ALA A 98 34.10 12.56 -52.42
N VAL A 99 33.74 13.84 -52.56
CA VAL A 99 33.49 14.76 -51.43
C VAL A 99 32.20 14.41 -50.72
N GLN A 100 31.13 14.10 -51.47
CA GLN A 100 29.84 13.68 -50.93
C GLN A 100 29.95 12.35 -50.16
N LEU A 101 30.76 11.39 -50.65
CA LEU A 101 31.01 10.13 -49.95
C LEU A 101 31.75 10.31 -48.62
N ILE A 102 32.66 11.28 -48.55
CA ILE A 102 33.37 11.61 -47.30
C ILE A 102 32.37 12.22 -46.30
N GLN A 103 31.54 13.17 -46.75
CA GLN A 103 30.50 13.78 -45.91
C GLN A 103 29.53 12.74 -45.33
N ILE A 104 28.96 11.87 -46.18
CA ILE A 104 28.00 10.85 -45.72
C ILE A 104 28.66 9.88 -44.74
N ARG A 105 29.94 9.51 -44.95
CA ARG A 105 30.67 8.65 -44.01
C ARG A 105 30.85 9.32 -42.65
N GLU A 106 31.17 10.60 -42.64
CA GLU A 106 31.36 11.37 -41.42
C GLU A 106 30.04 11.55 -40.65
N GLU A 107 28.95 11.88 -41.35
CA GLU A 107 27.61 11.93 -40.77
C GLU A 107 27.19 10.58 -40.19
N LEU A 108 27.47 9.47 -40.88
CA LEU A 108 27.22 8.13 -40.36
C LEU A 108 28.05 7.81 -39.12
N THR A 109 29.30 8.25 -39.05
CA THR A 109 30.11 8.08 -37.83
C THR A 109 29.60 8.91 -36.67
N ARG A 110 29.16 10.16 -36.94
CA ARG A 110 28.57 11.04 -35.93
C ARG A 110 27.27 10.46 -35.38
N LEU A 111 26.34 10.07 -36.26
CA LEU A 111 25.07 9.46 -35.87
C LEU A 111 25.25 8.14 -35.11
N ARG A 112 26.27 7.34 -35.46
CA ARG A 112 26.62 6.12 -34.69
C ARG A 112 27.13 6.45 -33.30
N GLY A 113 27.94 7.49 -33.15
CA GLY A 113 28.39 7.99 -31.86
C GLY A 113 27.21 8.44 -30.99
N GLU A 114 26.36 9.31 -31.54
CA GLU A 114 25.14 9.79 -30.87
C GLU A 114 24.21 8.63 -30.45
N GLN A 115 24.03 7.64 -31.32
CA GLN A 115 23.24 6.45 -31.01
C GLN A 115 23.85 5.61 -29.89
N GLN A 116 25.17 5.44 -29.88
CA GLN A 116 25.88 4.68 -28.83
C GLN A 116 25.78 5.40 -27.48
N GLU A 117 25.93 6.73 -27.47
CA GLU A 117 25.76 7.54 -26.26
C GLU A 117 24.32 7.47 -25.74
N ALA A 118 23.33 7.63 -26.61
CA ALA A 118 21.93 7.50 -26.25
C ALA A 118 21.62 6.11 -25.68
N LYS A 119 22.20 5.05 -26.26
CA LYS A 119 22.06 3.68 -25.77
C LYS A 119 22.70 3.51 -24.38
N ALA A 120 23.90 4.04 -24.16
CA ALA A 120 24.55 3.99 -22.85
C ALA A 120 23.75 4.75 -21.77
N ILE A 121 23.18 5.90 -22.13
CA ILE A 121 22.29 6.66 -21.23
C ILE A 121 21.00 5.87 -20.94
N ALA A 122 20.43 5.19 -21.94
CA ALA A 122 19.24 4.36 -21.74
C ALA A 122 19.54 3.15 -20.84
N GLU A 123 20.65 2.45 -21.06
CA GLU A 123 21.07 1.30 -20.26
C GLU A 123 21.33 1.69 -18.80
N THR A 124 21.99 2.83 -18.55
CA THR A 124 22.21 3.33 -17.19
C THR A 124 20.91 3.70 -16.49
N ARG A 125 19.98 4.39 -17.18
CA ARG A 125 18.64 4.69 -16.63
C ARG A 125 17.85 3.43 -16.32
N LEU A 126 17.91 2.43 -17.20
CA LEU A 126 17.24 1.14 -17.00
C LEU A 126 17.81 0.42 -15.77
N ALA A 127 19.14 0.40 -15.60
CA ALA A 127 19.76 -0.19 -14.42
C ALA A 127 19.34 0.51 -13.10
N VAL A 128 19.20 1.84 -13.11
CA VAL A 128 18.69 2.60 -11.96
C VAL A 128 17.25 2.24 -11.64
N LEU A 129 16.38 2.17 -12.66
CA LEU A 129 14.98 1.79 -12.48
C LEU A 129 14.83 0.35 -11.97
N GLU A 130 15.65 -0.58 -12.47
CA GLU A 130 15.67 -1.96 -11.96
C GLU A 130 16.10 -2.03 -10.49
N ALA A 131 17.12 -1.26 -10.10
CA ALA A 131 17.57 -1.19 -8.72
C ALA A 131 16.46 -0.66 -7.80
N GLN A 132 15.77 0.41 -8.21
CA GLN A 132 14.63 0.97 -7.49
C GLN A 132 13.47 -0.04 -7.38
N ALA A 133 13.15 -0.75 -8.47
CA ALA A 133 12.10 -1.77 -8.45
C ALA A 133 12.43 -2.91 -7.47
N ARG A 134 13.68 -3.37 -7.44
CA ARG A 134 14.14 -4.38 -6.47
C ARG A 134 14.06 -3.86 -5.03
N GLU A 135 14.45 -2.61 -4.79
CA GLU A 135 14.36 -1.98 -3.46
C GLU A 135 12.91 -1.90 -2.98
N LEU A 136 12.00 -1.39 -3.81
CA LEU A 136 10.58 -1.30 -3.48
C LEU A 136 9.95 -2.67 -3.24
N THR A 137 10.35 -3.68 -4.00
CA THR A 137 9.91 -5.06 -3.80
C THR A 137 10.38 -5.59 -2.44
N GLY A 138 11.62 -5.30 -2.04
CA GLY A 138 12.14 -5.64 -0.72
C GLY A 138 11.40 -4.92 0.41
N GLN A 139 11.12 -3.64 0.26
CA GLN A 139 10.34 -2.85 1.23
C GLN A 139 8.91 -3.41 1.38
N LEU A 140 8.26 -3.79 0.28
CA LEU A 140 6.92 -4.37 0.29
C LEU A 140 6.91 -5.74 0.97
N ALA A 141 7.88 -6.60 0.67
CA ALA A 141 8.03 -7.89 1.36
C ALA A 141 8.20 -7.72 2.87
N GLN A 142 9.02 -6.74 3.29
CA GLN A 142 9.22 -6.43 4.70
C GLN A 142 7.95 -5.86 5.36
N ALA A 143 7.19 -5.03 4.66
CA ALA A 143 5.92 -4.49 5.16
C ALA A 143 4.87 -5.60 5.33
N LEU A 144 4.80 -6.55 4.39
CA LEU A 144 3.91 -7.71 4.49
C LEU A 144 4.28 -8.62 5.67
N ASP A 145 5.56 -8.85 5.91
CA ASP A 145 6.01 -9.64 7.05
C ASP A 145 5.63 -8.97 8.38
N ARG A 146 5.87 -7.66 8.50
CA ARG A 146 5.41 -6.87 9.65
C ARG A 146 3.88 -6.96 9.84
N ALA A 147 3.10 -6.85 8.76
CA ALA A 147 1.66 -6.97 8.82
C ALA A 147 1.23 -8.36 9.33
N ARG A 148 1.84 -9.44 8.83
CA ARG A 148 1.57 -10.81 9.31
C ARG A 148 1.90 -11.00 10.78
N THR A 149 3.04 -10.46 11.25
CA THR A 149 3.38 -10.53 12.68
C THR A 149 2.40 -9.76 13.56
N ALA A 150 1.93 -8.59 13.09
CA ALA A 150 0.92 -7.80 13.80
C ALA A 150 -0.45 -8.49 13.82
N GLU A 151 -0.86 -9.12 12.71
CA GLU A 151 -2.08 -9.94 12.65
C GLU A 151 -1.99 -11.15 13.61
N GLY A 152 -0.85 -11.82 13.67
CA GLY A 152 -0.59 -12.89 14.62
C GLY A 152 -0.70 -12.42 16.07
N ALA A 153 -0.08 -11.28 16.41
CA ALA A 153 -0.18 -10.69 17.74
C ALA A 153 -1.62 -10.30 18.10
N ARG A 154 -2.37 -9.75 17.14
CA ARG A 154 -3.79 -9.42 17.32
C ARG A 154 -4.62 -10.68 17.60
N ALA A 155 -4.41 -11.78 16.87
CA ALA A 155 -5.13 -13.02 17.10
C ALA A 155 -4.87 -13.60 18.51
N LEU A 156 -3.64 -13.49 19.01
CA LEU A 156 -3.31 -13.89 20.39
C LEU A 156 -4.03 -13.02 21.42
N LEU A 157 -4.06 -11.70 21.22
CA LEU A 157 -4.79 -10.77 22.09
C LEU A 157 -6.31 -11.05 22.07
N GLU A 158 -6.89 -11.31 20.90
CA GLU A 158 -8.30 -11.67 20.78
C GLU A 158 -8.63 -12.97 21.52
N ALA A 159 -7.72 -13.97 21.51
CA ALA A 159 -7.88 -15.19 22.28
C ALA A 159 -7.82 -14.93 23.80
N GLN A 160 -6.87 -14.11 24.26
CA GLN A 160 -6.76 -13.72 25.67
C GLN A 160 -7.98 -12.96 26.18
N VAL A 161 -8.51 -12.03 25.38
CA VAL A 161 -9.74 -11.29 25.74
C VAL A 161 -10.92 -12.25 25.89
N ARG A 162 -11.08 -13.24 25.01
CA ARG A 162 -12.14 -14.24 25.13
C ARG A 162 -12.00 -15.07 26.41
N GLU A 163 -10.79 -15.49 26.76
CA GLU A 163 -10.53 -16.23 28.00
C GLU A 163 -10.86 -15.39 29.25
N GLN A 164 -10.51 -14.10 29.22
CA GLN A 164 -10.87 -13.17 30.29
C GLN A 164 -12.39 -12.96 30.38
N ASP A 165 -13.08 -12.81 29.25
CA ASP A 165 -14.53 -12.66 29.20
C ASP A 165 -15.25 -13.91 29.77
N GLU A 166 -14.76 -15.11 29.44
CA GLU A 166 -15.27 -16.37 29.99
C GLU A 166 -15.03 -16.45 31.51
N SER A 167 -13.83 -16.08 31.97
CA SER A 167 -13.50 -16.02 33.40
C SER A 167 -14.41 -15.03 34.15
N LEU A 168 -14.65 -13.85 33.58
CA LEU A 168 -15.56 -12.85 34.14
C LEU A 168 -17.00 -13.38 34.19
N HIS A 169 -17.44 -14.11 33.17
CA HIS A 169 -18.77 -14.72 33.17
C HIS A 169 -18.92 -15.75 34.29
N HIS A 170 -17.92 -16.61 34.46
CA HIS A 170 -17.89 -17.57 35.58
C HIS A 170 -17.88 -16.89 36.95
N ALA A 171 -17.12 -15.80 37.10
CA ALA A 171 -17.12 -15.02 38.34
C ALA A 171 -18.49 -14.37 38.61
N GLN A 172 -19.17 -13.87 37.58
CA GLN A 172 -20.54 -13.32 37.71
C GLN A 172 -21.55 -14.39 38.11
N ASP A 173 -21.48 -15.58 37.52
CA ASP A 173 -22.36 -16.70 37.87
C ASP A 173 -22.12 -17.15 39.32
N TYR A 174 -20.85 -17.23 39.75
CA TYR A 174 -20.50 -17.53 41.14
C TYR A 174 -21.03 -16.47 42.12
N ILE A 175 -20.92 -15.18 41.79
CA ILE A 175 -21.49 -14.11 42.64
C ILE A 175 -23.00 -14.28 42.78
N ARG A 176 -23.72 -14.60 41.70
CA ARG A 176 -25.17 -14.84 41.76
C ARG A 176 -25.53 -16.04 42.64
N GLU A 177 -24.75 -17.12 42.56
CA GLU A 177 -24.93 -18.30 43.40
C GLU A 177 -24.74 -17.95 44.88
N VAL A 178 -23.65 -17.25 45.22
CA VAL A 178 -23.38 -16.78 46.59
C VAL A 178 -24.46 -15.80 47.08
N GLU A 179 -24.94 -14.90 46.23
CA GLU A 179 -26.04 -13.99 46.56
C GLU A 179 -27.34 -14.75 46.87
N ALA A 180 -27.63 -15.82 46.12
CA ALA A 180 -28.78 -16.69 46.36
C ALA A 180 -28.64 -17.46 47.67
N GLU A 181 -27.50 -18.11 47.91
CA GLU A 181 -27.20 -18.81 49.18
C GLU A 181 -27.33 -17.87 50.39
N LEU A 182 -26.78 -16.65 50.27
CA LEU A 182 -26.84 -15.66 51.33
C LEU A 182 -28.27 -15.15 51.58
N SER A 183 -29.11 -15.09 50.55
CA SER A 183 -30.53 -14.79 50.71
C SER A 183 -31.30 -15.92 51.43
N GLU A 184 -30.98 -17.18 51.12
CA GLU A 184 -31.56 -18.35 51.76
C GLU A 184 -31.16 -18.42 53.24
N GLN A 185 -29.88 -18.22 53.55
CA GLN A 185 -29.38 -18.19 54.93
C GLN A 185 -30.04 -17.07 55.75
N ARG A 186 -30.26 -15.89 55.16
CA ARG A 186 -30.97 -14.79 55.83
C ARG A 186 -32.42 -15.16 56.16
N GLU A 187 -33.10 -15.89 55.29
CA GLU A 187 -34.47 -16.32 55.53
C GLU A 187 -34.53 -17.43 56.58
N GLN A 188 -33.63 -18.41 56.53
CA GLN A 188 -33.49 -19.43 57.58
C GLN A 188 -33.23 -18.79 58.95
N ALA A 189 -32.35 -17.78 59.03
CA ALA A 189 -32.09 -17.05 60.26
C ALA A 189 -33.34 -16.33 60.80
N ARG A 190 -34.19 -15.76 59.93
CA ARG A 190 -35.47 -15.17 60.34
C ARG A 190 -36.44 -16.21 60.88
N LEU A 191 -36.57 -17.36 60.23
CA LEU A 191 -37.43 -18.45 60.69
C LEU A 191 -36.99 -18.96 62.07
N LEU A 192 -35.69 -19.19 62.27
CA LEU A 192 -35.14 -19.58 63.57
C LEU A 192 -35.37 -18.50 64.65
N GLN A 193 -35.25 -17.21 64.31
CA GLN A 193 -35.56 -16.12 65.25
C GLN A 193 -37.04 -16.12 65.66
N LEU A 194 -37.96 -16.38 64.73
CA LEU A 194 -39.38 -16.52 65.01
C LEU A 194 -39.65 -17.72 65.92
N GLU A 195 -39.06 -18.88 65.62
CA GLU A 195 -39.19 -20.10 66.43
C GLU A 195 -38.67 -19.89 67.86
N VAL A 196 -37.48 -19.31 68.02
CA VAL A 196 -36.94 -18.94 69.34
C VAL A 196 -37.86 -17.96 70.07
N GLY A 197 -38.48 -17.02 69.35
CA GLY A 197 -39.47 -16.10 69.91
C GLY A 197 -40.73 -16.80 70.43
N VAL A 198 -41.25 -17.79 69.69
CA VAL A 198 -42.40 -18.61 70.10
C VAL A 198 -42.03 -19.49 71.29
N LEU A 199 -40.90 -20.20 71.24
CA LEU A 199 -40.42 -21.05 72.33
C LEU A 199 -40.20 -20.25 73.62
N ARG A 200 -39.65 -19.03 73.54
CA ARG A 200 -39.53 -18.14 74.71
C ARG A 200 -40.88 -17.78 75.31
N LYS A 201 -41.88 -17.45 74.48
CA LYS A 201 -43.24 -17.16 74.96
C LYS A 201 -43.90 -18.38 75.63
N GLN A 202 -43.76 -19.56 75.03
CA GLN A 202 -44.26 -20.81 75.61
C GLN A 202 -43.59 -21.13 76.95
N ASN A 203 -42.27 -20.95 77.04
CA ASN A 203 -41.52 -21.18 78.27
C ASN A 203 -41.95 -20.18 79.36
N GLN A 204 -42.14 -18.90 79.00
CA GLN A 204 -42.67 -17.89 79.92
C GLN A 204 -44.08 -18.24 80.42
N GLN A 205 -44.98 -18.70 79.54
CA GLN A 205 -46.32 -19.15 79.93
C GLN A 205 -46.28 -20.36 80.88
N LEU A 206 -45.41 -21.34 80.62
CA LEU A 206 -45.22 -22.49 81.49
C LEU A 206 -44.71 -22.09 82.88
N VAL A 207 -43.80 -21.12 82.96
CA VAL A 207 -43.32 -20.57 84.23
C VAL A 207 -44.44 -19.83 84.95
N GLU A 208 -45.21 -18.98 84.26
CA GLU A 208 -46.35 -18.27 84.85
C GLU A 208 -47.45 -19.24 85.34
N ASP A 209 -47.70 -20.34 84.62
CA ASP A 209 -48.67 -21.36 85.02
C ASP A 209 -48.14 -22.25 86.16
N GLN A 210 -46.83 -22.51 86.24
CA GLN A 210 -46.20 -23.10 87.43
C GLN A 210 -46.36 -22.19 88.65
N ASP A 211 -46.11 -20.90 88.52
CA ASP A 211 -46.30 -19.95 89.62
C ASP A 211 -47.77 -19.90 90.08
N ARG A 212 -48.74 -19.98 89.16
CA ARG A 212 -50.17 -20.07 89.49
C ARG A 212 -50.56 -21.37 90.18
N THR A 213 -50.01 -22.50 89.74
CA THR A 213 -50.29 -23.81 90.37
C THR A 213 -49.62 -23.95 91.73
N VAL A 214 -48.42 -23.38 91.92
CA VAL A 214 -47.76 -23.29 93.23
C VAL A 214 -48.50 -22.31 94.15
N SER A 215 -49.03 -21.20 93.63
CA SER A 215 -49.84 -20.24 94.40
C SER A 215 -51.21 -20.80 94.82
N GLY A 216 -51.73 -21.84 94.15
CA GLY A 216 -52.94 -22.58 94.56
C GLY A 216 -52.70 -23.65 95.64
N VAL A 217 -51.45 -24.10 95.84
CA VAL A 217 -51.05 -24.99 96.93
C VAL A 217 -50.46 -24.21 98.12
N SER A 218 -50.09 -22.94 97.89
CA SER A 218 -49.54 -22.02 98.90
C SER A 218 -50.60 -21.27 99.72
N THR A 219 -51.70 -21.94 100.07
CA THR A 219 -52.40 -21.65 101.35
C THR A 219 -52.21 -22.77 102.38
N GLN A 220 -51.48 -23.85 102.05
CA GLN A 220 -51.15 -24.91 103.01
C GLN A 220 -49.64 -25.11 103.28
N ALA A 221 -48.74 -24.52 102.49
CA ALA A 221 -47.29 -24.67 102.65
C ALA A 221 -46.54 -23.42 103.14
N THR A 222 -47.22 -22.30 103.41
CA THR A 222 -46.62 -21.09 104.00
C THR A 222 -46.29 -21.22 105.50
N SER A 223 -46.56 -22.36 106.13
CA SER A 223 -46.20 -22.62 107.53
C SER A 223 -44.87 -23.37 107.72
N PHE A 224 -44.25 -23.92 106.66
CA PHE A 224 -43.04 -24.76 106.79
C PHE A 224 -41.76 -24.18 106.16
N GLU A 225 -41.85 -23.31 105.15
CA GLU A 225 -40.65 -22.71 104.53
C GLU A 225 -40.16 -21.43 105.21
N ALA A 226 -41.03 -20.73 105.95
CA ALA A 226 -40.65 -19.59 106.78
C ALA A 226 -39.68 -19.99 107.93
N THR A 227 -39.72 -21.24 108.37
CA THR A 227 -38.79 -21.79 109.38
C THR A 227 -37.47 -22.30 108.79
N LEU A 228 -37.39 -22.57 107.47
CA LEU A 228 -36.15 -23.04 106.83
C LEU A 228 -35.32 -21.88 106.24
N ALA A 229 -35.97 -20.82 105.74
CA ALA A 229 -35.29 -19.62 105.23
C ALA A 229 -34.62 -18.78 106.33
N ALA A 230 -35.09 -18.87 107.58
CA ALA A 230 -34.42 -18.29 108.74
C ALA A 230 -33.08 -18.97 109.09
N ARG A 231 -32.80 -20.17 108.55
CA ARG A 231 -31.56 -20.93 108.82
C ARG A 231 -30.50 -20.80 107.72
N ALA A 232 -30.89 -20.49 106.47
CA ALA A 232 -29.96 -20.34 105.35
C ALA A 232 -29.35 -18.91 105.25
N ALA A 233 -29.99 -17.90 105.85
CA ALA A 233 -29.48 -16.52 105.93
C ALA A 233 -28.24 -16.34 106.84
N ARG A 234 -27.60 -17.42 107.32
CA ARG A 234 -26.38 -17.39 108.12
C ARG A 234 -25.10 -17.79 107.38
N GLN A 235 -25.12 -18.09 106.08
CA GLN A 235 -23.92 -18.61 105.39
C GLN A 235 -23.52 -17.96 104.06
N ALA A 236 -24.09 -16.83 103.65
CA ALA A 236 -23.59 -16.12 102.46
C ALA A 236 -23.45 -14.62 102.73
N THR A 237 -22.41 -14.30 103.49
CA THR A 237 -21.76 -12.99 103.46
C THR A 237 -20.32 -13.23 102.99
N GLU A 238 -19.80 -12.30 102.17
CA GLU A 238 -18.48 -12.26 101.49
C GLU A 238 -18.46 -12.97 100.11
N ALA A 239 -18.10 -12.35 98.98
CA ALA A 239 -17.62 -11.01 98.66
C ALA A 239 -17.87 -10.77 97.14
N ALA A 240 -18.54 -9.67 96.77
CA ALA A 240 -17.96 -8.46 96.15
C ALA A 240 -17.57 -8.55 94.65
N ALA A 241 -18.29 -7.75 93.86
CA ALA A 241 -18.04 -7.30 92.48
C ALA A 241 -16.88 -6.26 92.42
N PRO A 242 -16.69 -5.33 91.41
CA PRO A 242 -17.39 -5.09 90.12
C PRO A 242 -16.52 -4.51 88.93
N THR A 243 -17.21 -4.20 87.80
CA THR A 243 -17.02 -3.02 86.86
C THR A 243 -15.77 -2.96 85.95
N GLN A 244 -15.68 -2.32 84.76
CA GLN A 244 -16.36 -1.22 84.03
C GLN A 244 -15.79 -1.24 82.56
N GLN A 245 -16.55 -1.10 81.44
CA GLN A 245 -16.98 0.13 80.72
C GLN A 245 -16.00 0.76 79.68
N ARG A 246 -16.57 1.06 78.49
CA ARG A 246 -16.31 2.17 77.51
C ARG A 246 -15.25 2.07 76.38
N ARG A 247 -15.78 1.97 75.14
CA ARG A 247 -15.82 2.98 74.02
C ARG A 247 -14.50 3.62 73.51
N GLY A 248 -14.24 3.50 72.20
CA GLY A 248 -13.38 4.44 71.44
C GLY A 248 -13.09 4.02 69.99
N GLN A 249 -13.62 4.77 69.01
CA GLN A 249 -13.26 4.75 67.58
C GLN A 249 -11.91 5.46 67.35
N THR A 250 -11.16 5.09 66.31
CA THR A 250 -10.61 6.04 65.29
C THR A 250 -10.05 5.29 64.07
N ALA A 251 -10.22 5.90 62.90
CA ALA A 251 -9.75 5.50 61.58
C ALA A 251 -8.32 6.02 61.27
N SER A 252 -7.66 5.40 60.29
CA SER A 252 -6.74 5.95 59.25
C SER A 252 -5.78 4.82 58.82
N LYS A 253 -5.82 4.29 57.59
CA LYS A 253 -5.35 4.81 56.30
C LYS A 253 -3.81 4.85 56.18
N ASP A 254 -3.37 4.27 55.06
CA ASP A 254 -2.04 4.24 54.43
C ASP A 254 -1.05 3.21 54.99
N GLU A 255 -0.22 2.49 54.24
CA GLU A 255 -0.03 2.15 52.82
C GLU A 255 1.25 1.24 52.82
N ILE A 256 1.61 0.66 51.68
CA ILE A 256 2.96 0.13 51.33
C ILE A 256 3.15 -1.40 51.45
N LEU A 257 2.70 -2.08 50.39
CA LEU A 257 3.52 -2.85 49.43
C LEU A 257 4.80 -3.56 49.94
N LYS A 258 4.85 -4.91 49.84
CA LYS A 258 5.80 -5.70 49.00
C LYS A 258 5.67 -7.23 49.21
N PRO A 259 6.19 -8.09 48.29
CA PRO A 259 5.34 -9.00 47.54
C PRO A 259 5.64 -10.49 47.77
N LEU A 260 4.74 -11.30 47.19
CA LEU A 260 4.83 -12.75 47.03
C LEU A 260 6.17 -13.20 46.44
N ALA A 261 6.73 -14.24 47.05
CA ALA A 261 7.54 -15.23 46.35
C ALA A 261 7.12 -16.65 46.77
N SER A 262 6.83 -17.45 45.74
CA SER A 262 7.07 -18.89 45.62
C SER A 262 6.47 -19.86 46.63
N PHE A 263 5.50 -20.67 46.18
CA PHE A 263 5.45 -22.10 46.53
C PHE A 263 5.08 -22.97 45.31
N PRO A 264 5.55 -24.24 45.27
CA PRO A 264 5.73 -24.99 44.04
C PRO A 264 4.58 -25.96 43.71
N ARG A 265 4.57 -26.33 42.42
CA ARG A 265 3.85 -27.45 41.78
C ARG A 265 3.78 -28.71 42.64
N LEU A 266 2.60 -29.34 42.62
CA LEU A 266 2.47 -30.78 42.82
C LEU A 266 1.64 -31.35 41.65
N ASP A 267 2.31 -32.12 40.80
CA ASP A 267 1.72 -32.92 39.73
C ASP A 267 1.15 -34.22 40.33
N THR A 268 -0.10 -34.57 40.02
CA THR A 268 -0.48 -35.95 39.67
C THR A 268 -1.88 -35.99 39.04
N PRO A 269 -2.11 -36.83 38.00
CA PRO A 269 -3.33 -36.83 37.21
C PRO A 269 -4.33 -37.90 37.68
N THR A 270 -5.63 -37.65 37.59
CA THR A 270 -6.69 -38.67 37.77
C THR A 270 -7.87 -38.33 36.85
N PRO A 271 -8.54 -39.33 36.25
CA PRO A 271 -9.04 -39.24 34.88
C PRO A 271 -10.47 -38.69 34.77
N THR A 272 -10.71 -38.16 33.58
CA THR A 272 -11.98 -37.64 33.06
C THR A 272 -13.10 -38.69 33.08
N PRO A 273 -14.28 -38.38 33.66
CA PRO A 273 -15.52 -39.07 33.29
C PRO A 273 -16.20 -38.31 32.14
N THR A 274 -16.50 -39.07 31.10
CA THR A 274 -17.30 -38.71 29.93
C THR A 274 -18.65 -38.13 30.36
N ARG A 275 -18.94 -36.86 30.04
CA ARG A 275 -20.26 -36.23 30.25
C ARG A 275 -21.03 -36.11 28.92
N PRO A 276 -22.37 -36.34 28.92
CA PRO A 276 -23.16 -36.40 27.70
C PRO A 276 -23.48 -35.01 27.13
N LYS A 277 -23.73 -35.02 25.82
CA LYS A 277 -24.17 -33.91 24.97
C LYS A 277 -25.49 -33.30 25.49
N PRO A 278 -25.55 -32.00 25.84
CA PRO A 278 -26.82 -31.35 26.17
C PRO A 278 -27.51 -30.85 24.90
N THR A 279 -28.67 -31.43 24.64
CA THR A 279 -29.71 -30.92 23.74
C THR A 279 -30.36 -29.67 24.32
N GLY A 280 -30.44 -28.60 23.52
CA GLY A 280 -31.44 -27.52 23.64
C GLY A 280 -31.21 -26.50 24.76
N LYS A 281 -30.60 -25.35 24.42
CA LYS A 281 -30.70 -24.14 25.25
C LYS A 281 -32.07 -23.47 25.01
N PRO A 282 -32.80 -23.04 26.06
CA PRO A 282 -33.96 -22.17 25.91
C PRO A 282 -33.52 -20.76 25.50
N GLN A 283 -34.24 -20.17 24.55
CA GLN A 283 -34.00 -18.81 24.05
C GLN A 283 -34.26 -17.77 25.15
N ASN A 284 -33.27 -16.92 25.40
CA ASN A 284 -33.33 -15.82 26.34
C ASN A 284 -34.08 -14.62 25.69
N PRO A 285 -35.23 -14.16 26.24
CA PRO A 285 -36.06 -13.11 25.63
C PRO A 285 -35.49 -11.69 25.76
N HIS A 286 -34.33 -11.49 26.39
CA HIS A 286 -33.75 -10.16 26.63
C HIS A 286 -32.40 -9.91 25.94
N ARG A 287 -32.02 -10.72 24.93
CA ARG A 287 -30.80 -10.44 24.15
C ARG A 287 -31.03 -9.23 23.24
N PRO A 288 -30.22 -8.16 23.32
CA PRO A 288 -30.28 -7.05 22.38
C PRO A 288 -30.11 -7.61 20.95
N GLN A 289 -31.12 -7.34 20.13
CA GLN A 289 -31.15 -7.80 18.75
C GLN A 289 -30.00 -7.12 17.98
N PRO A 290 -29.18 -7.87 17.20
CA PRO A 290 -28.19 -7.24 16.32
C PRO A 290 -28.90 -6.21 15.44
N PRO A 291 -28.25 -5.07 15.11
CA PRO A 291 -28.85 -4.09 14.21
C PRO A 291 -29.30 -4.80 12.94
N ALA A 292 -30.58 -4.64 12.61
CA ALA A 292 -31.17 -5.26 11.44
C ALA A 292 -30.30 -4.91 10.22
N PRO A 293 -29.93 -5.89 9.37
CA PRO A 293 -29.20 -5.60 8.15
C PRO A 293 -29.97 -4.54 7.37
N GLU A 294 -29.30 -3.43 7.05
CA GLU A 294 -29.92 -2.34 6.30
C GLU A 294 -30.63 -2.95 5.08
N PRO A 295 -31.92 -2.64 4.87
CA PRO A 295 -32.64 -3.19 3.74
C PRO A 295 -31.91 -2.76 2.47
N MET A 296 -31.41 -3.74 1.72
CA MET A 296 -30.84 -3.54 0.38
C MET A 296 -31.78 -2.61 -0.38
N ARG A 297 -31.27 -1.42 -0.76
CA ARG A 297 -32.03 -0.44 -1.52
C ARG A 297 -32.66 -1.14 -2.72
N ALA A 298 -33.99 -1.19 -2.73
CA ALA A 298 -34.74 -1.76 -3.83
C ALA A 298 -34.35 -1.06 -5.12
N ILE A 299 -33.83 -1.84 -6.08
CA ILE A 299 -33.51 -1.42 -7.44
C ILE A 299 -34.78 -0.80 -8.03
N ARG A 300 -34.75 0.47 -8.42
CA ARG A 300 -35.88 1.09 -9.13
C ARG A 300 -35.82 0.63 -10.59
N PRO A 301 -36.71 -0.28 -11.04
CA PRO A 301 -36.50 -1.05 -12.28
C PRO A 301 -36.49 -0.21 -13.57
N GLY A 302 -36.87 1.07 -13.53
CA GLY A 302 -36.88 1.95 -14.70
C GLY A 302 -35.62 2.80 -14.87
N ARG A 303 -35.10 3.39 -13.78
CA ARG A 303 -34.03 4.41 -13.89
C ARG A 303 -32.67 3.77 -14.12
N ASP A 304 -32.40 2.66 -13.45
CA ASP A 304 -31.10 2.00 -13.50
C ASP A 304 -30.96 1.21 -14.82
N ALA A 305 -32.01 0.54 -15.30
CA ALA A 305 -32.02 -0.10 -16.61
C ALA A 305 -31.80 0.89 -17.77
N LEU A 306 -32.35 2.11 -17.68
CA LEU A 306 -32.17 3.16 -18.67
C LEU A 306 -30.74 3.72 -18.65
N ALA A 307 -30.13 3.85 -17.46
CA ALA A 307 -28.72 4.21 -17.34
C ALA A 307 -27.79 3.14 -17.94
N PHE A 308 -28.09 1.85 -17.73
CA PHE A 308 -27.36 0.74 -18.35
C PHE A 308 -27.48 0.74 -19.88
N LEU A 309 -28.69 0.94 -20.42
CA LEU A 309 -28.91 1.01 -21.87
C LEU A 309 -28.24 2.23 -22.51
N VAL A 310 -28.28 3.39 -21.85
CA VAL A 310 -27.60 4.61 -22.33
C VAL A 310 -26.07 4.48 -22.29
N LEU A 311 -25.52 3.74 -21.32
CA LEU A 311 -24.08 3.45 -21.24
C LEU A 311 -23.63 2.36 -22.23
N ALA A 312 -24.49 1.40 -22.58
CA ALA A 312 -24.17 0.33 -23.52
C ALA A 312 -24.38 0.74 -25.00
N ALA A 313 -25.29 1.68 -25.27
CA ALA A 313 -25.62 2.15 -26.62
C ALA A 313 -24.42 2.66 -27.47
N PRO A 314 -23.36 3.29 -26.91
CA PRO A 314 -22.20 3.72 -27.69
C PRO A 314 -21.24 2.58 -28.07
N VAL A 315 -21.26 1.46 -27.33
CA VAL A 315 -20.31 0.36 -27.51
C VAL A 315 -20.63 -0.46 -28.77
N TRP A 316 -21.92 -0.64 -29.08
CA TRP A 316 -22.35 -1.35 -30.29
C TRP A 316 -22.01 -0.68 -31.63
N PRO A 317 -22.25 0.62 -31.86
CA PRO A 317 -21.86 1.28 -33.10
C PRO A 317 -20.35 1.40 -33.26
N ALA A 318 -19.58 1.51 -32.16
CA ALA A 318 -18.12 1.49 -32.22
C ALA A 318 -17.58 0.12 -32.70
N GLY A 319 -18.11 -0.98 -32.18
CA GLY A 319 -17.77 -2.33 -32.65
C GLY A 319 -18.17 -2.59 -34.10
N ALA A 320 -19.35 -2.11 -34.53
CA ALA A 320 -19.81 -2.24 -35.90
C ALA A 320 -18.98 -1.39 -36.90
N ALA A 321 -18.62 -0.16 -36.53
CA ALA A 321 -17.75 0.71 -37.34
C ALA A 321 -16.33 0.13 -37.47
N PHE A 322 -15.82 -0.49 -36.40
CA PHE A 322 -14.53 -1.17 -36.41
C PHE A 322 -14.53 -2.41 -37.32
N ALA A 323 -15.56 -3.26 -37.22
CA ALA A 323 -15.73 -4.43 -38.09
C ALA A 323 -15.89 -4.05 -39.58
N ALA A 324 -16.54 -2.92 -39.86
CA ALA A 324 -16.62 -2.35 -41.21
C ALA A 324 -15.26 -1.81 -41.70
N GLY A 325 -14.45 -1.24 -40.81
CA GLY A 325 -13.12 -0.73 -41.11
C GLY A 325 -12.11 -1.82 -41.49
N ILE A 326 -12.15 -2.99 -40.83
CA ILE A 326 -11.26 -4.13 -41.15
C ILE A 326 -11.53 -4.70 -42.56
N ARG A 327 -12.74 -4.48 -43.11
CA ARG A 327 -13.11 -4.96 -44.45
C ARG A 327 -12.81 -3.97 -45.58
N ALA A 328 -12.30 -2.78 -45.27
CA ALA A 328 -11.95 -1.79 -46.28
C ALA A 328 -10.48 -1.96 -46.71
N ASP A 329 -10.22 -1.93 -48.02
CA ASP A 329 -8.88 -2.14 -48.59
C ASP A 329 -7.82 -1.17 -48.00
N PRO A 330 -6.58 -1.66 -47.76
CA PRO A 330 -5.54 -0.89 -47.10
C PRO A 330 -4.98 0.20 -48.03
N GLY A 331 -5.56 1.39 -47.94
CA GLY A 331 -5.05 2.62 -48.56
C GLY A 331 -4.53 3.62 -47.51
N PRO A 332 -4.39 4.91 -47.84
CA PRO A 332 -4.03 6.00 -46.92
C PRO A 332 -4.99 6.17 -45.71
N SER A 333 -5.95 5.26 -45.56
CA SER A 333 -6.94 5.09 -44.50
C SER A 333 -6.42 4.38 -43.25
N VAL A 334 -5.19 3.83 -43.22
CA VAL A 334 -4.65 3.14 -42.02
C VAL A 334 -4.63 4.07 -40.80
N TRP A 335 -4.26 5.34 -40.97
CA TRP A 335 -4.32 6.33 -39.88
C TRP A 335 -5.75 6.60 -39.39
N LYS A 336 -6.76 6.54 -40.27
CA LYS A 336 -8.18 6.67 -39.87
C LYS A 336 -8.65 5.45 -39.09
N LEU A 337 -8.15 4.26 -39.43
CA LEU A 337 -8.39 3.02 -38.69
C LEU A 337 -7.76 3.05 -37.29
N ILE A 338 -6.51 3.54 -37.18
CA ILE A 338 -5.83 3.72 -35.89
C ILE A 338 -6.60 4.73 -35.02
N ILE A 339 -6.98 5.88 -35.58
CA ILE A 339 -7.77 6.88 -34.84
C ILE A 339 -9.13 6.31 -34.42
N ALA A 340 -9.82 5.58 -35.30
CA ALA A 340 -11.10 4.93 -34.97
C ALA A 340 -10.94 3.87 -33.87
N ALA A 341 -9.86 3.08 -33.90
CA ALA A 341 -9.56 2.08 -32.87
C ALA A 341 -9.26 2.72 -31.52
N VAL A 342 -8.48 3.81 -31.50
CA VAL A 342 -8.17 4.57 -30.27
C VAL A 342 -9.44 5.21 -29.69
N VAL A 343 -10.29 5.79 -30.53
CA VAL A 343 -11.57 6.37 -30.11
C VAL A 343 -12.52 5.30 -29.58
N ALA A 344 -12.57 4.13 -30.21
CA ALA A 344 -13.36 2.98 -29.74
C ALA A 344 -12.85 2.49 -28.37
N LEU A 345 -11.54 2.33 -28.20
CA LEU A 345 -10.93 1.95 -26.91
C LEU A 345 -11.23 2.96 -25.80
N LEU A 346 -11.14 4.27 -26.09
CA LEU A 346 -11.48 5.33 -25.15
C LEU A 346 -12.96 5.29 -24.75
N ALA A 347 -13.86 5.13 -25.73
CA ALA A 347 -15.29 5.04 -25.47
C ALA A 347 -15.63 3.81 -24.61
N THR A 348 -15.01 2.65 -24.89
CA THR A 348 -15.16 1.44 -24.08
C THR A 348 -14.60 1.62 -22.67
N ALA A 349 -13.44 2.26 -22.51
CA ALA A 349 -12.84 2.52 -21.20
C ALA A 349 -13.71 3.45 -20.33
N ILE A 350 -14.27 4.51 -20.93
CA ILE A 350 -15.19 5.44 -20.27
C ILE A 350 -16.49 4.71 -19.87
N GLY A 351 -17.05 3.90 -20.78
CA GLY A 351 -18.25 3.09 -20.52
C GLY A 351 -18.04 2.09 -19.38
N CYS A 352 -16.91 1.37 -19.39
CA CYS A 352 -16.53 0.43 -18.34
C CYS A 352 -16.30 1.14 -16.99
N SER A 353 -15.67 2.31 -16.99
CA SER A 353 -15.45 3.11 -15.76
C SER A 353 -16.78 3.57 -15.16
N GLY A 354 -17.72 4.05 -15.98
CA GLY A 354 -19.07 4.38 -15.54
C GLY A 354 -19.81 3.18 -14.97
N HIS A 355 -19.63 2.00 -15.58
CA HIS A 355 -20.22 0.75 -15.12
C HIS A 355 -19.68 0.31 -13.75
N LEU A 356 -18.37 0.47 -13.51
CA LEU A 356 -17.73 0.16 -12.23
C LEU A 356 -18.22 1.06 -11.10
N ILE A 357 -18.38 2.36 -11.35
CA ILE A 357 -18.92 3.32 -10.36
C ILE A 357 -20.35 2.96 -9.97
N VAL A 358 -21.15 2.47 -10.93
CA VAL A 358 -22.50 1.98 -10.64
C VAL A 358 -22.44 0.67 -9.85
N LEU A 359 -21.64 -0.31 -10.29
CA LEU A 359 -21.50 -1.61 -9.63
C LEU A 359 -20.99 -1.52 -8.18
N GLU A 360 -20.05 -0.62 -7.90
CA GLU A 360 -19.52 -0.35 -6.55
C GLU A 360 -20.64 0.06 -5.57
N LYS A 361 -21.68 0.70 -6.09
CA LYS A 361 -22.83 1.14 -5.28
C LYS A 361 -23.82 0.02 -4.96
N TYR A 362 -23.78 -1.10 -5.67
CA TYR A 362 -24.80 -2.15 -5.60
C TYR A 362 -24.27 -3.56 -5.25
N TYR A 363 -22.98 -3.86 -5.43
CA TYR A 363 -22.43 -5.19 -5.22
C TYR A 363 -21.33 -5.25 -4.14
N SER A 364 -21.35 -6.34 -3.37
CA SER A 364 -20.33 -6.66 -2.36
C SER A 364 -18.96 -6.93 -3.01
N SER A 365 -17.89 -6.55 -2.33
CA SER A 365 -16.50 -6.45 -2.82
C SER A 365 -15.94 -7.68 -3.56
N ARG A 366 -16.50 -8.87 -3.36
CA ARG A 366 -16.09 -10.09 -4.08
C ARG A 366 -16.46 -10.11 -5.57
N PHE A 367 -17.56 -9.47 -5.97
CA PHE A 367 -17.98 -9.46 -7.39
C PHE A 367 -17.24 -8.40 -8.21
N VAL A 368 -16.76 -7.34 -7.57
CA VAL A 368 -15.99 -6.27 -8.20
C VAL A 368 -14.68 -6.80 -8.78
N GLY A 369 -14.01 -7.75 -8.12
CA GLY A 369 -12.75 -8.32 -8.59
C GLY A 369 -12.86 -9.09 -9.91
N VAL A 370 -13.89 -9.93 -10.07
CA VAL A 370 -14.11 -10.70 -11.32
C VAL A 370 -14.54 -9.78 -12.47
N ALA A 371 -15.37 -8.78 -12.18
CA ALA A 371 -15.75 -7.77 -13.17
C ALA A 371 -14.55 -6.92 -13.61
N LEU A 372 -13.68 -6.51 -12.68
CA LEU A 372 -12.45 -5.80 -13.00
C LEU A 372 -11.55 -6.66 -13.91
N GLN A 373 -11.38 -7.94 -13.57
CA GLN A 373 -10.52 -8.84 -14.31
C GLN A 373 -11.01 -9.01 -15.76
N LEU A 374 -12.31 -9.24 -15.97
CA LEU A 374 -12.92 -9.28 -17.31
C LEU A 374 -12.76 -7.95 -18.07
N ILE A 375 -12.92 -6.81 -17.40
CA ILE A 375 -12.80 -5.47 -18.00
C ILE A 375 -11.36 -5.19 -18.45
N TYR A 376 -10.34 -5.67 -17.74
CA TYR A 376 -8.94 -5.48 -18.13
C TYR A 376 -8.43 -6.53 -19.12
N THR A 377 -8.88 -7.79 -19.03
CA THR A 377 -8.42 -8.85 -19.95
C THR A 377 -9.01 -8.70 -21.34
N THR A 378 -10.26 -8.24 -21.45
CA THR A 378 -10.95 -8.10 -22.74
C THR A 378 -10.24 -7.14 -23.71
N PRO A 379 -9.88 -5.90 -23.35
CA PRO A 379 -9.17 -4.99 -24.26
C PRO A 379 -7.77 -5.49 -24.61
N VAL A 380 -7.07 -6.20 -23.71
CA VAL A 380 -5.76 -6.79 -24.01
C VAL A 380 -5.89 -7.89 -25.08
N VAL A 381 -6.89 -8.77 -24.94
CA VAL A 381 -7.18 -9.81 -25.94
C VAL A 381 -7.64 -9.21 -27.27
N LEU A 382 -8.40 -8.11 -27.22
CA LEU A 382 -8.87 -7.40 -28.41
C LEU A 382 -7.70 -6.71 -29.14
N ILE A 383 -6.80 -6.06 -28.39
CA ILE A 383 -5.57 -5.46 -28.93
C ILE A 383 -4.69 -6.55 -29.54
N ALA A 384 -4.47 -7.67 -28.84
CA ALA A 384 -3.69 -8.79 -29.37
C ALA A 384 -4.32 -9.35 -30.66
N GLY A 385 -5.63 -9.57 -30.66
CA GLY A 385 -6.38 -10.06 -31.83
C GLY A 385 -6.38 -9.11 -33.04
N ILE A 386 -6.23 -7.79 -32.82
CA ILE A 386 -6.12 -6.79 -33.89
C ILE A 386 -4.66 -6.64 -34.36
N SER A 387 -3.71 -6.69 -33.43
CA SER A 387 -2.29 -6.48 -33.72
C SER A 387 -1.71 -7.63 -34.54
N VAL A 388 -2.11 -8.87 -34.22
CA VAL A 388 -1.54 -10.08 -34.79
C VAL A 388 -1.77 -10.21 -36.31
N PRO A 389 -3.00 -10.01 -36.85
CA PRO A 389 -3.22 -10.05 -38.30
C PRO A 389 -2.57 -8.90 -39.08
N LEU A 390 -2.42 -7.73 -38.44
CA LEU A 390 -1.76 -6.55 -39.02
C LEU A 390 -0.24 -6.74 -39.09
N LEU A 391 0.34 -7.44 -38.11
CA LEU A 391 1.76 -7.71 -37.99
C LEU A 391 2.21 -8.99 -38.72
N SER A 392 1.30 -9.94 -38.97
CA SER A 392 1.59 -11.18 -39.71
C SER A 392 1.74 -11.00 -41.22
N HIS A 393 1.39 -9.83 -41.76
CA HIS A 393 1.59 -9.49 -43.18
C HIS A 393 2.83 -8.67 -43.48
N THR A 394 3.59 -8.30 -42.44
CA THR A 394 4.88 -7.62 -42.58
C THR A 394 5.99 -8.62 -42.24
N ASP A 395 6.89 -8.88 -43.20
CA ASP A 395 8.10 -9.70 -43.06
C ASP A 395 9.16 -9.02 -42.14
N ASP A 396 8.71 -8.45 -41.02
CA ASP A 396 9.53 -7.65 -40.13
C ASP A 396 9.90 -8.50 -38.89
N PRO A 397 11.18 -8.76 -38.57
CA PRO A 397 11.58 -9.66 -37.48
C PRO A 397 11.02 -9.28 -36.10
N VAL A 398 10.61 -8.02 -35.91
CA VAL A 398 9.99 -7.54 -34.67
C VAL A 398 8.57 -8.10 -34.48
N SER A 399 7.81 -8.30 -35.55
CA SER A 399 6.46 -8.87 -35.46
C SER A 399 6.48 -10.34 -35.06
N HIS A 400 7.46 -11.10 -35.56
CA HIS A 400 7.65 -12.50 -35.19
C HIS A 400 8.05 -12.67 -33.74
N TRP A 401 8.96 -11.83 -33.23
CA TRP A 401 9.34 -11.82 -31.82
C TRP A 401 8.14 -11.51 -30.91
N LEU A 402 7.29 -10.56 -31.30
CA LEU A 402 6.08 -10.21 -30.55
C LEU A 402 5.03 -11.33 -30.54
N ALA A 403 4.85 -12.04 -31.66
CA ALA A 403 3.97 -13.21 -31.74
C ALA A 403 4.44 -14.37 -30.84
N ASP A 404 5.75 -14.56 -30.73
CA ASP A 404 6.37 -15.59 -29.88
C ASP A 404 6.22 -15.26 -28.38
N VAL A 405 6.44 -13.99 -27.99
CA VAL A 405 6.27 -13.52 -26.60
C VAL A 405 4.82 -13.63 -26.10
N VAL A 406 3.83 -13.51 -27.00
CA VAL A 406 2.40 -13.62 -26.66
C VAL A 406 1.90 -15.09 -26.76
N GLY A 407 2.76 -16.04 -27.15
CA GLY A 407 2.44 -17.47 -27.18
C GLY A 407 1.46 -17.86 -28.28
N LEU A 408 1.49 -17.18 -29.42
CA LEU A 408 0.59 -17.38 -30.56
C LEU A 408 1.24 -18.14 -31.73
N LEU A 409 2.49 -18.58 -31.58
CA LEU A 409 3.24 -19.44 -32.51
C LEU A 409 3.47 -20.85 -31.94
#